data_AF-D3JWS7-F1
#
_entry.id   AF-D3JWS7-F1
#
_cell.length_a   1.000
_cell.length_b   1.000
_cell.length_c   1.000
_cell.angle_alpha   90.00
_cell.angle_beta   90.00
_cell.angle_gamma   90.00
#
_symmetry.space_group_name_H-M   'P 1'
#
loop_
_entity.id
_entity.type
_entity.pdbx_description
1 polymer ?
#
loop_
_entity_poly.entity_id
_entity_poly.type
_entity_poly.pdbx_seq_one_letter_code
_entity_poly.pdbx_strand_id
1 'polypeptide(L)'
;RNILIDFAKRGFLFRGQISEPLKTRGLFQTKYLSQIESDRLALLQVRAILQQLGLNSTCDDSILVKTVCGVVSKRAAQLCGAGMAAVVDKIRE
;
A
#
# COMPACT_ATOMS: atom_id res chain seq x y z
N ARG A 1 7.13 -7.34 -4.78
CA ARG A 1 8.19 -6.34 -4.52
C ARG A 1 8.02 -5.25 -5.58
N ASN A 2 7.52 -4.08 -5.16
CA ASN A 2 7.26 -2.88 -5.97
C ASN A 2 6.09 -2.95 -6.98
N ILE A 3 4.90 -3.37 -6.53
CA ILE A 3 3.66 -3.39 -7.33
C ILE A 3 3.40 -2.02 -7.98
N LEU A 4 3.59 -0.93 -7.24
CA LEU A 4 3.40 0.43 -7.75
C LEU A 4 4.39 0.80 -8.86
N ILE A 5 5.64 0.31 -8.81
CA ILE A 5 6.62 0.53 -9.88
C ILE A 5 6.23 -0.25 -11.13
N ASP A 6 5.76 -1.50 -10.97
CA ASP A 6 5.28 -2.30 -12.10
C ASP A 6 4.06 -1.66 -12.77
N PHE A 7 3.11 -1.16 -11.96
CA PHE A 7 1.93 -0.47 -12.47
C PHE A 7 2.27 0.86 -13.14
N ALA A 8 3.22 1.62 -12.58
CA ALA A 8 3.74 2.81 -13.24
C ALA A 8 4.43 2.47 -14.56
N LYS A 9 5.27 1.42 -14.62
CA LYS A 9 5.92 0.96 -15.86
C LYS A 9 4.91 0.60 -16.96
N ARG A 10 3.77 0.02 -16.57
CA ARG A 10 2.69 -0.37 -17.48
C ARG A 10 1.75 0.79 -17.84
N GLY A 11 1.97 1.99 -17.29
CA GLY A 11 1.13 3.17 -17.55
C GLY A 11 -0.15 3.25 -16.73
N PHE A 12 -0.37 2.36 -15.76
CA PHE A 12 -1.57 2.33 -14.92
C PHE A 12 -1.52 3.29 -13.73
N LEU A 13 -0.34 3.79 -13.38
CA LEU A 13 -0.13 4.73 -12.28
C LEU A 13 0.77 5.89 -12.70
N PHE A 14 0.56 7.04 -12.07
CA PHE A 14 1.45 8.21 -12.13
C PHE A 14 1.75 8.65 -13.57
N ARG A 15 0.77 8.50 -14.47
CA ARG A 15 0.90 8.80 -15.91
C ARG A 15 2.06 8.05 -16.59
N GLY A 16 2.40 6.87 -16.09
CA GLY A 16 3.53 6.09 -16.60
C GLY A 16 4.91 6.56 -16.13
N GLN A 17 4.98 7.56 -15.25
CA GLN A 17 6.24 8.15 -14.81
C GLN A 17 6.74 7.51 -13.51
N ILE A 18 7.96 6.98 -13.56
CA ILE A 18 8.65 6.48 -12.37
C ILE A 18 9.46 7.63 -11.77
N SER A 19 8.90 8.30 -10.76
CA SER A 19 9.60 9.36 -10.04
C SER A 19 10.76 8.81 -9.19
N GLU A 20 11.79 9.63 -8.94
CA GLU A 20 12.91 9.24 -8.06
C GLU A 20 12.44 8.80 -6.65
N PRO A 21 11.48 9.49 -5.99
CA PRO A 21 10.93 9.01 -4.72
C PRO A 21 10.35 7.61 -4.79
N LEU A 22 9.70 7.24 -5.90
CA LEU A 22 9.11 5.90 -6.08
C LEU A 22 10.18 4.80 -6.17
N LYS A 23 11.41 5.12 -6.57
CA LYS A 23 12.55 4.19 -6.60
C LYS A 23 13.16 4.00 -5.21
N THR A 24 12.97 4.95 -4.30
CA THR A 24 13.50 4.89 -2.94
C THR A 24 12.86 3.74 -2.16
N ARG A 25 13.69 2.82 -1.67
CA ARG A 25 13.22 1.71 -0.83
C ARG A 25 12.69 2.26 0.49
N GLY A 26 11.58 1.69 0.95
CA GLY A 26 10.99 2.07 2.23
C GLY A 26 10.22 3.40 2.20
N LEU A 27 9.94 3.96 1.02
CA LEU A 27 9.10 5.16 0.87
C LEU A 27 7.75 4.99 1.58
N PHE A 28 7.08 3.85 1.36
CA PHE A 28 5.84 3.49 2.04
C PHE A 28 6.13 2.84 3.38
N GLN A 29 6.45 3.66 4.38
CA GLN A 29 6.54 3.25 5.78
C GLN A 29 5.17 2.77 6.31
N THR A 30 5.19 1.93 7.35
CA THR A 30 3.96 1.41 8.00
C THR A 30 3.00 2.53 8.41
N LYS A 31 3.50 3.68 8.86
CA LYS A 31 2.67 4.84 9.21
C LYS A 31 1.80 5.32 8.03
N TYR A 32 2.34 5.31 6.81
CA TYR A 32 1.63 5.74 5.62
C TYR A 32 0.65 4.66 5.16
N LEU A 33 1.01 3.38 5.27
CA LEU A 33 0.09 2.27 4.99
C LEU A 33 -1.16 2.33 5.88
N SER A 34 -0.96 2.50 7.20
CA SER A 34 -2.06 2.61 8.16
C SER A 34 -2.95 3.84 7.91
N GLN A 35 -2.36 4.95 7.45
CA GLN A 35 -3.15 6.11 7.05
C GLN A 35 -3.92 5.81 5.75
N ILE A 36 -3.27 5.36 4.69
CA ILE A 36 -3.90 5.11 3.39
C ILE A 36 -5.09 4.13 3.50
N GLU A 37 -4.98 3.12 4.36
CA GLU A 37 -6.04 2.11 4.56
C GLU A 37 -7.18 2.55 5.46
N SER A 38 -7.08 3.68 6.16
CA SER A 38 -8.14 4.12 7.07
C SER A 38 -9.46 4.36 6.33
N ASP A 39 -10.56 3.80 6.85
CA ASP A 39 -11.90 3.97 6.29
C ASP A 39 -12.44 5.39 6.45
N ARG A 40 -11.89 6.16 7.40
CA ARG A 40 -12.29 7.55 7.67
C ARG A 40 -11.61 8.57 6.75
N LEU A 41 -10.63 8.14 5.96
CA LEU A 41 -9.83 9.03 5.11
C LEU A 41 -10.50 9.21 3.74
N ALA A 42 -10.82 10.47 3.42
CA ALA A 42 -11.30 10.85 2.10
C ALA A 42 -10.18 10.67 1.05
N LEU A 43 -10.54 10.39 -0.20
CA LEU A 43 -9.57 10.21 -1.30
C LEU A 43 -8.61 11.41 -1.44
N LEU A 44 -9.08 12.62 -1.14
CA LEU A 44 -8.26 13.85 -1.11
C LEU A 44 -7.10 13.78 -0.10
N GLN A 45 -7.31 13.14 1.04
CA GLN A 45 -6.29 13.03 2.08
C GLN A 45 -5.26 11.94 1.72
N VAL A 46 -5.69 10.84 1.08
CA VAL A 46 -4.77 9.84 0.49
C VAL A 46 -3.88 10.50 -0.55
N ARG A 47 -4.46 11.33 -1.43
CA ARG A 47 -3.71 12.13 -2.40
C ARG A 47 -2.70 13.05 -1.73
N ALA A 48 -3.08 13.74 -0.66
CA ALA A 48 -2.18 14.62 0.09
C ALA A 48 -0.97 13.85 0.65
N ILE A 49 -1.18 12.64 1.20
CA ILE A 49 -0.09 11.78 1.67
C ILE A 49 0.85 11.39 0.51
N LEU A 50 0.29 11.00 -0.64
CA LEU A 50 1.10 10.65 -1.81
C LEU A 50 1.91 11.85 -2.32
N GLN A 51 1.33 13.05 -2.30
CA GLN A 51 2.04 14.28 -2.65
C GLN A 51 3.13 14.63 -1.64
N GLN A 52 2.90 14.43 -0.34
CA GLN A 52 3.93 14.58 0.72
C GLN A 52 5.09 13.60 0.53
N LEU A 53 4.84 12.43 -0.06
CA LEU A 53 5.85 11.45 -0.45
C LEU A 53 6.58 11.81 -1.75
N GLY A 54 6.27 12.97 -2.36
CA GLY A 54 6.85 13.39 -3.64
C GLY A 54 6.28 12.66 -4.86
N LEU A 55 5.11 12.04 -4.73
CA LEU A 55 4.44 11.33 -5.82
C LEU A 55 3.34 12.21 -6.42
N ASN A 56 3.48 12.52 -7.71
CA ASN A 56 2.46 13.26 -8.45
C ASN A 56 1.29 12.32 -8.78
N SER A 57 0.26 12.35 -7.93
CA SER A 57 -0.89 11.46 -7.98
C SER A 57 -2.18 12.18 -8.37
N THR A 58 -3.00 11.47 -9.15
CA THR A 58 -4.40 11.81 -9.45
C THR A 58 -5.36 11.16 -8.43
N CYS A 59 -6.66 11.44 -8.55
CA CYS A 59 -7.66 10.78 -7.72
C CYS A 59 -7.69 9.26 -7.99
N ASP A 60 -7.61 8.87 -9.27
CA ASP A 60 -7.59 7.47 -9.68
C ASP A 60 -6.33 6.74 -9.20
N ASP A 61 -5.18 7.40 -9.25
CA ASP A 61 -3.93 6.86 -8.67
C ASP A 61 -4.11 6.59 -7.16
N SER A 62 -4.82 7.48 -6.46
CA SER A 62 -5.06 7.35 -5.02
C SER A 62 -5.97 6.15 -4.70
N ILE A 63 -6.98 5.90 -5.53
CA ILE A 63 -7.83 4.70 -5.41
C ILE A 63 -6.99 3.45 -5.61
N LEU A 64 -6.20 3.40 -6.69
CA LEU A 64 -5.43 2.21 -7.03
C LEU A 64 -4.33 1.93 -5.99
N VAL A 65 -3.65 2.97 -5.48
CA VAL A 65 -2.70 2.82 -4.38
C VAL A 65 -3.40 2.29 -3.12
N LYS A 66 -4.57 2.82 -2.76
CA LYS A 66 -5.34 2.34 -1.60
C LYS A 66 -5.71 0.86 -1.76
N THR A 67 -6.15 0.45 -2.94
CA THR A 67 -6.45 -0.96 -3.24
C THR A 67 -5.22 -1.85 -3.11
N VAL A 68 -4.09 -1.44 -3.68
CA VAL A 68 -2.83 -2.20 -3.60
C VAL A 68 -2.38 -2.36 -2.14
N CYS A 69 -2.42 -1.29 -1.34
CA CYS A 69 -2.13 -1.35 0.09
C CYS A 69 -3.04 -2.36 0.81
N GLY A 70 -4.36 -2.23 0.64
CA GLY A 70 -5.33 -3.11 1.29
C GLY A 70 -5.15 -4.59 0.92
N VAL A 71 -4.84 -4.91 -0.34
CA VAL A 71 -4.57 -6.30 -0.76
C VAL A 71 -3.31 -6.85 -0.09
N VAL A 72 -2.24 -6.04 -0.02
CA VAL A 72 -0.97 -6.44 0.61
C VAL A 72 -1.16 -6.65 2.12
N SER A 73 -1.81 -5.71 2.80
CA SER A 73 -2.04 -5.76 4.24
C SER A 73 -2.99 -6.89 4.63
N LYS A 74 -4.07 -7.12 3.87
CA LYS A 74 -4.98 -8.25 4.10
C LYS A 74 -4.27 -9.59 4.01
N ARG A 75 -3.44 -9.79 2.98
CA ARG A 75 -2.66 -11.02 2.84
C ARG A 75 -1.68 -11.18 4.00
N ALA A 76 -1.00 -10.10 4.41
CA ALA A 76 -0.08 -10.14 5.55
C ALA A 76 -0.82 -10.54 6.85
N ALA A 77 -2.00 -9.97 7.09
CA ALA A 77 -2.84 -10.31 8.24
C ALA A 77 -3.31 -11.78 8.21
N GLN A 78 -3.71 -12.29 7.04
CA GLN A 78 -4.11 -13.70 6.89
C GLN A 78 -2.96 -14.67 7.16
N LEU A 79 -1.77 -14.38 6.62
CA LEU A 79 -0.58 -15.21 6.88
C LEU A 79 -0.18 -15.18 8.36
N CYS A 80 -0.24 -14.01 8.99
CA CYS A 80 -0.01 -13.87 10.42
C CYS A 80 -1.04 -14.66 11.24
N GLY A 81 -2.33 -14.54 10.89
CA GLY A 81 -3.41 -15.27 11.53
C GLY A 81 -3.29 -16.79 11.40
N ALA A 82 -2.91 -17.29 10.22
CA ALA A 82 -2.66 -18.72 10.01
C ALA A 82 -1.51 -19.25 10.87
N GLY A 83 -0.42 -18.49 10.99
CA GLY A 83 0.69 -18.85 11.88
C GLY A 83 0.29 -18.87 13.36
N MET A 84 -0.45 -17.84 13.80
CA MET A 84 -0.98 -17.79 15.17
C MET A 84 -1.94 -18.93 15.46
N ALA A 85 -2.84 -19.27 14.53
CA ALA A 85 -3.77 -20.38 14.67
C ALA A 85 -3.03 -21.70 14.85
N ALA A 86 -2.01 -21.98 14.02
CA ALA A 86 -1.20 -23.18 14.14
C ALA A 86 -0.46 -23.29 15.49
N VAL A 87 0.04 -22.17 16.02
CA VAL A 87 0.69 -22.15 17.35
C VAL A 87 -0.32 -22.44 18.46
N VAL A 88 -1.49 -21.82 18.42
CA VAL A 88 -2.54 -22.03 19.42
C VAL A 88 -3.06 -23.46 19.38
N ASP A 89 -3.26 -24.03 18.19
CA ASP A 89 -3.68 -25.42 18.03
C ASP A 89 -2.62 -26.38 18.60
N LYS A 90 -1.34 -26.12 18.36
CA LYS A 90 -0.26 -26.96 18.91
C LYS A 90 -0.14 -26.92 20.43
N ILE A 91 -0.51 -25.81 21.06
CA ILE A 91 -0.54 -25.68 22.54
C ILE A 91 -1.74 -26.43 23.15
N ARG A 92 -2.81 -26.60 22.37
CA ARG A 92 -4.04 -27.31 22.81
C ARG A 92 -3.94 -28.83 22.68
N GLU A 93 -3.02 -29.32 21.86
CA GLU A 93 -2.60 -30.74 21.81
C GLU A 93 -1.82 -31.14 23.07
#